data_AF-A0A380ZWW0-F1
#
_entry.id   AF-A0A380ZWW0-F1
#
_cell.length_a   1.000
_cell.length_b   1.000
_cell.length_c   1.000
_cell.angle_alpha   90.00
_cell.angle_beta   90.00
_cell.angle_gamma   90.00
#
_symmetry.space_group_name_H-M   'P 1'
#
loop_
_entity.id
_entity.type
_entity.pdbx_description
1 polymer ?
#
loop_
_entity_poly.entity_id
_entity_poly.type
_entity_poly.pdbx_seq_one_letter_code
_entity_poly.pdbx_strand_id
1 'polypeptide(L)'
;MLHYYLSGNDFRIDTYWIDTFRKGTLPTLEVTESDVEKLDFLLVETGKILIEDYDEGLFDDYQSYTTSFGLDLKNIQEAIIFNNIHEGLHYGYVMAQKRALLQYF
;
A
#
# COMPACT_ATOMS: atom_id res chain seq x y z
N MET A 1 -2.95 0.74 2.42
CA MET A 1 -3.83 -0.04 3.35
C MET A 1 -4.25 0.70 4.61
N LEU A 2 -3.49 1.69 5.10
CA LEU A 2 -3.88 2.42 6.31
C LEU A 2 -5.21 3.18 6.19
N HIS A 3 -5.62 3.55 4.97
CA HIS A 3 -6.93 4.15 4.69
C HIS A 3 -8.08 3.35 5.32
N TYR A 4 -8.19 2.06 4.98
CA TYR A 4 -9.25 1.17 5.46
C TYR A 4 -9.02 0.68 6.89
N TYR A 5 -7.79 0.30 7.22
CA TYR A 5 -7.48 -0.25 8.55
C TYR A 5 -7.77 0.73 9.68
N LEU A 6 -7.35 1.99 9.52
CA LEU A 6 -7.50 2.99 10.57
C LEU A 6 -8.90 3.60 10.60
N SER A 7 -9.69 3.47 9.53
CA SER A 7 -11.10 3.84 9.55
C SER A 7 -12.02 2.72 10.04
N GLY A 8 -11.47 1.53 10.34
CA GLY A 8 -12.26 0.35 10.72
C GLY A 8 -13.09 -0.25 9.58
N ASN A 9 -12.80 0.10 8.32
CA ASN A 9 -13.49 -0.43 7.16
C ASN A 9 -12.84 -1.70 6.63
N ASP A 10 -13.63 -2.53 5.95
CA ASP A 10 -13.13 -3.74 5.29
C ASP A 10 -12.14 -3.39 4.16
N PHE A 11 -11.17 -4.27 3.98
CA PHE A 11 -10.22 -4.15 2.87
C PHE A 11 -10.89 -4.46 1.53
N ARG A 12 -10.46 -3.75 0.48
CA ARG A 12 -10.94 -3.95 -0.90
C ARG A 12 -10.16 -5.03 -1.67
N ILE A 13 -9.32 -5.78 -0.97
CA ILE A 13 -8.54 -6.91 -1.51
C ILE A 13 -8.61 -8.09 -0.56
N ASP A 14 -8.36 -9.28 -1.09
CA ASP A 14 -8.23 -10.50 -0.27
C ASP A 14 -7.12 -10.33 0.79
N THR A 15 -7.43 -10.69 2.03
CA THR A 15 -6.49 -10.60 3.16
C THR A 15 -5.23 -11.44 2.95
N TYR A 16 -5.28 -12.47 2.11
CA TYR A 16 -4.12 -13.23 1.66
C TYR A 16 -2.97 -12.32 1.18
N TRP A 17 -3.28 -11.33 0.33
CA TRP A 17 -2.25 -10.42 -0.20
C TRP A 17 -1.65 -9.54 0.88
N ILE A 18 -2.47 -9.12 1.85
CA ILE A 18 -2.03 -8.31 2.98
C ILE A 18 -1.11 -9.12 3.89
N ASP A 19 -1.54 -10.31 4.30
CA ASP A 19 -0.78 -11.14 5.24
C ASP A 19 0.52 -11.65 4.63
N THR A 20 0.57 -11.80 3.31
CA THR A 20 1.77 -12.17 2.56
C THR A 20 2.79 -11.02 2.50
N PHE A 21 2.35 -9.78 2.24
CA PHE A 21 3.26 -8.67 1.88
C PHE A 21 3.32 -7.51 2.89
N ARG A 22 2.58 -7.55 3.99
CA ARG A 22 2.62 -6.49 5.02
C ARG A 22 3.99 -6.37 5.67
N LYS A 23 4.27 -5.18 6.20
CA LYS A 23 5.47 -4.91 7.02
C LYS A 23 5.67 -5.99 8.09
N GLY A 24 6.88 -6.54 8.16
CA GLY A 24 7.26 -7.60 9.11
C GLY A 24 7.29 -9.00 8.51
N THR A 25 6.81 -9.20 7.29
CA THR A 25 7.00 -10.45 6.55
C THR A 25 8.38 -10.50 5.88
N LEU A 26 8.77 -11.69 5.41
CA LEU A 26 10.03 -11.94 4.70
C LEU A 26 9.73 -12.40 3.27
N PRO A 27 10.62 -12.10 2.29
CA PRO A 27 10.46 -12.53 0.90
C PRO A 27 10.85 -14.01 0.74
N THR A 28 10.12 -14.89 1.42
CA THR A 28 10.36 -16.35 1.44
C THR A 28 9.47 -17.12 0.49
N LEU A 29 8.49 -16.45 -0.13
CA LEU A 29 7.55 -17.07 -1.05
C LEU A 29 8.02 -16.91 -2.50
N GLU A 30 7.75 -17.93 -3.30
CA GLU A 30 7.89 -17.83 -4.75
C GLU A 30 6.72 -17.02 -5.31
N VAL A 31 7.03 -16.02 -6.13
CA VAL A 31 6.03 -15.17 -6.79
C VAL A 31 6.00 -15.55 -8.26
N THR A 32 4.84 -16.00 -8.75
CA THR A 32 4.66 -16.36 -10.15
C THR A 32 4.35 -15.14 -11.02
N GLU A 33 4.50 -15.27 -12.33
CA GLU A 33 4.12 -14.20 -13.28
C GLU A 33 2.63 -13.82 -13.15
N SER A 34 1.76 -14.81 -12.96
CA SER A 34 0.33 -14.57 -12.72
C SER A 34 0.06 -13.79 -11.43
N ASP A 35 0.89 -13.97 -10.40
CA ASP A 35 0.76 -13.19 -9.16
C ASP A 35 1.18 -11.74 -9.38
N VAL A 36 2.21 -11.51 -10.20
CA VAL A 36 2.62 -10.16 -10.60
C VAL A 36 1.51 -9.46 -11.39
N GLU A 37 0.91 -10.13 -12.38
CA GLU A 37 -0.22 -9.59 -13.15
C GLU A 37 -1.41 -9.23 -12.26
N LYS A 38 -1.74 -10.09 -11.28
CA LYS A 38 -2.81 -9.81 -10.32
C LYS A 38 -2.48 -8.61 -9.44
N LEU A 39 -1.25 -8.53 -8.92
CA LEU A 39 -0.83 -7.41 -8.08
C LEU A 39 -0.80 -6.09 -8.85
N ASP A 40 -0.41 -6.10 -10.13
CA ASP A 40 -0.47 -4.94 -11.02
C ASP A 40 -1.91 -4.46 -11.23
N PHE A 41 -2.83 -5.38 -11.51
CA PHE A 41 -4.26 -5.09 -11.59
C PHE A 41 -4.79 -4.49 -10.28
N LEU A 42 -4.49 -5.12 -9.13
CA LEU A 42 -4.94 -4.64 -7.82
C LEU A 42 -4.38 -3.26 -7.49
N LEU A 43 -3.13 -2.97 -7.83
CA LEU A 43 -2.51 -1.66 -7.61
C LEU A 43 -3.30 -0.54 -8.27
N VAL A 44 -3.75 -0.75 -9.52
CA VAL A 44 -4.50 0.25 -10.28
C VAL A 44 -5.95 0.34 -9.81
N GLU A 45 -6.64 -0.80 -9.69
CA GLU A 45 -8.07 -0.81 -9.38
C GLU A 45 -8.37 -0.34 -7.95
N THR A 46 -7.53 -0.69 -6.98
CA THR A 46 -7.74 -0.22 -5.60
C THR A 46 -7.56 1.28 -5.46
N GLY A 47 -6.78 1.92 -6.34
CA GLY A 47 -6.71 3.38 -6.41
C GLY A 47 -8.02 4.02 -6.86
N LYS A 48 -8.72 3.41 -7.81
CA LYS A 48 -10.04 3.88 -8.28
C LYS A 48 -11.11 3.71 -7.20
N ILE A 49 -11.15 2.53 -6.58
CA ILE A 49 -12.08 2.24 -5.49
C ILE A 49 -11.85 3.20 -4.30
N LEU A 50 -10.59 3.52 -3.99
CA LEU A 50 -10.29 4.49 -2.93
C LEU A 50 -10.87 5.88 -3.23
N ILE A 51 -10.88 6.31 -4.49
CA ILE A 51 -11.48 7.60 -4.89
C ILE A 51 -13.00 7.56 -4.68
N GLU A 52 -13.65 6.50 -5.17
CA GLU A 52 -15.10 6.32 -5.01
C GLU A 52 -15.49 6.30 -3.52
N ASP A 53 -14.81 5.47 -2.72
CA ASP A 53 -15.02 5.37 -1.28
C ASP A 53 -14.79 6.70 -0.55
N TYR A 54 -13.80 7.46 -0.98
CA TYR A 54 -13.50 8.77 -0.40
C TYR A 54 -14.62 9.78 -0.70
N ASP A 55 -15.09 9.84 -1.94
CA ASP A 55 -16.15 10.74 -2.37
C ASP A 55 -17.50 10.39 -1.74
N GLU A 56 -17.72 9.11 -1.40
CA GLU A 56 -18.90 8.63 -0.66
C GLU A 56 -18.84 8.88 0.86
N GLY A 57 -17.74 9.43 1.38
CA GLY A 57 -17.60 9.72 2.81
C GLY A 57 -17.31 8.49 3.68
N LEU A 58 -16.76 7.41 3.10
CA LEU A 58 -16.53 6.16 3.83
C LEU A 58 -15.56 6.29 5.02
N PHE A 59 -14.70 7.31 5.00
CA PHE A 59 -13.59 7.48 5.96
C PHE A 59 -13.81 8.62 6.97
N ASP A 60 -15.07 8.93 7.29
CA ASP A 60 -15.44 9.98 8.26
C ASP A 60 -14.89 9.69 9.67
N ASP A 61 -14.94 8.42 10.10
CA ASP A 61 -14.32 7.96 11.34
C ASP A 61 -12.89 7.47 11.05
N TYR A 62 -11.90 8.01 11.78
CA TYR A 62 -10.49 7.67 11.57
C TYR A 62 -9.70 7.60 12.88
N GLN A 63 -9.11 6.43 13.16
CA GLN A 63 -8.25 6.22 14.30
C GLN A 63 -6.89 6.88 14.08
N SER A 64 -6.50 7.75 15.01
CA SER A 64 -5.18 8.38 14.96
C SER A 64 -4.04 7.37 15.12
N TYR A 65 -2.98 7.54 14.34
CA TYR A 65 -1.82 6.63 14.33
C TYR A 65 -0.53 7.38 13.99
N THR A 66 0.53 7.17 14.79
CA THR A 66 1.87 7.68 14.48
C THR A 66 2.65 6.63 13.71
N THR A 67 3.06 6.97 12.49
CA THR A 67 3.83 6.09 11.61
C THR A 67 5.26 5.89 12.12
N SER A 68 5.95 4.87 11.63
CA SER A 68 7.38 4.70 11.93
C SER A 68 8.29 5.81 11.37
N PHE A 69 7.75 6.71 10.53
CA PHE A 69 8.45 7.92 10.09
C PHE A 69 8.26 9.10 11.07
N GLY A 70 7.48 8.92 12.14
CA GLY A 70 7.15 9.98 13.09
C GLY A 70 6.06 10.94 12.61
N LEU A 71 5.37 10.61 11.52
CA LEU A 71 4.21 11.37 11.04
C LEU A 71 2.95 10.87 11.74
N ASP A 72 2.18 11.79 12.31
CA ASP A 72 0.86 11.52 12.85
C ASP A 72 -0.18 11.54 11.73
N LEU A 73 -0.98 10.49 11.65
CA LEU A 73 -2.15 10.38 10.78
C LEU A 73 -3.38 10.52 11.67
N LYS A 74 -4.19 11.54 11.46
CA LYS A 74 -5.38 11.88 12.26
C LYS A 74 -6.66 11.80 11.45
N ASN A 75 -6.54 11.77 10.13
CA ASN A 75 -7.64 11.66 9.18
C ASN A 75 -7.17 10.96 7.90
N ILE A 76 -8.14 10.66 7.04
CA ILE A 76 -7.90 10.00 5.75
C ILE A 76 -6.99 10.82 4.82
N GLN A 77 -7.08 12.15 4.81
CA GLN A 77 -6.27 12.99 3.94
C GLN A 77 -4.78 12.89 4.30
N GLU A 78 -4.45 12.90 5.59
CA GLU A 78 -3.09 12.69 6.07
C GLU A 78 -2.58 11.29 5.72
N ALA A 79 -3.43 10.27 5.80
CA ALA A 79 -3.08 8.90 5.40
C ALA A 79 -2.82 8.77 3.90
N ILE A 80 -3.60 9.44 3.05
CA ILE A 80 -3.39 9.49 1.58
C ILE A 80 -2.05 10.17 1.26
N ILE A 81 -1.77 11.31 1.90
CA ILE A 81 -0.49 12.03 1.72
C ILE A 81 0.68 11.13 2.14
N PHE A 82 0.58 10.48 3.29
CA PHE A 82 1.57 9.54 3.77
C PHE A 82 1.77 8.37 2.79
N ASN A 83 0.69 7.80 2.27
CA ASN A 83 0.75 6.72 1.30
C ASN A 83 1.55 7.12 0.05
N ASN A 84 1.32 8.33 -0.48
CA ASN A 84 2.07 8.83 -1.64
C ASN A 84 3.57 8.98 -1.36
N ILE A 85 3.94 9.45 -0.17
CA ILE A 85 5.35 9.53 0.26
C ILE A 85 5.95 8.11 0.38
N HIS A 86 5.20 7.18 0.97
CA HIS A 86 5.59 5.78 1.14
C HIS A 86 5.82 5.08 -0.21
N GLU A 87 4.93 5.26 -1.18
CA GLU A 87 5.10 4.71 -2.53
C GLU A 87 6.31 5.33 -3.25
N GLY A 88 6.58 6.62 -3.04
CA GLY A 88 7.79 7.26 -3.56
C GLY A 88 9.08 6.61 -3.04
N LEU A 89 9.10 6.19 -1.76
CA LEU A 89 10.23 5.44 -1.19
C LEU A 89 10.34 4.04 -1.79
N HIS A 90 9.24 3.30 -1.93
CA HIS A 90 9.23 1.98 -2.59
C HIS A 90 9.74 2.06 -4.02
N TYR A 91 9.27 3.04 -4.78
CA TYR A 91 9.76 3.27 -6.14
C TYR A 91 11.26 3.51 -6.17
N GLY A 92 11.79 4.31 -5.23
CA GLY A 92 13.23 4.50 -5.07
C GLY A 92 14.01 3.19 -4.85
N TYR A 93 13.50 2.30 -3.99
CA TYR A 93 14.09 0.98 -3.77
C TYR A 93 14.04 0.09 -5.02
N VAL A 94 12.90 0.07 -5.72
CA VAL A 94 12.75 -0.69 -6.97
C VAL A 94 13.76 -0.22 -8.01
N MET A 95 13.93 1.10 -8.17
CA MET A 95 14.91 1.67 -9.09
C MET A 95 16.36 1.31 -8.72
N ALA A 96 16.69 1.33 -7.43
CA ALA A 96 18.00 0.93 -6.93
C ALA A 96 18.28 -0.57 -7.20
N GLN A 97 17.31 -1.45 -6.92
CA GLN A 97 17.40 -2.88 -7.18
C GLN A 97 17.55 -3.18 -8.69
N LYS A 98 16.72 -2.55 -9.52
CA LYS A 98 16.82 -2.66 -10.99
C LYS A 98 18.22 -2.27 -11.47
N ARG A 99 18.74 -1.15 -10.98
CA ARG A 99 20.10 -0.70 -11.31
C ARG A 99 21.17 -1.67 -10.80
N ALA A 100 21.00 -2.29 -9.64
CA ALA A 100 21.94 -3.28 -9.13
C ALA A 100 21.97 -4.53 -10.02
N LEU A 101 20.81 -5.06 -10.40
CA LEU A 101 20.70 -6.24 -11.26
C LEU A 101 21.26 -6.00 -12.67
N LEU A 102 20.96 -4.85 -13.26
CA LEU A 102 21.44 -4.50 -14.61
C LEU A 102 22.94 -4.19 -14.67
N GLN A 103 23.59 -3.84 -13.56
CA GLN A 103 25.04 -3.65 -13.51
C GLN A 103 25.84 -4.96 -13.57
N TYR A 104 25.16 -6.11 -13.45
CA TYR A 104 25.77 -7.43 -13.55
C TYR A 104 25.59 -8.09 -14.94
N PHE A 105 25.12 -7.33 -15.94
CA PHE A 105 25.05 -7.71 -17.35
C PHE A 105 25.78 -6.67 -18.21
#